data_AF-A0A7S6VXY9-F1
#
_entry.id   AF-A0A7S6VXY9-F1
#
_cell.length_a   1.000
_cell.length_b   1.000
_cell.length_c   1.000
_cell.angle_alpha   90.00
_cell.angle_beta   90.00
_cell.angle_gamma   90.00
#
_symmetry.space_group_name_H-M   'P 1'
#
loop_
_entity.id
_entity.type
_entity.pdbx_description
1 polymer ?
#
loop_
_entity_poly.entity_id
_entity_poly.type
_entity_poly.pdbx_seq_one_letter_code
_entity_poly.pdbx_strand_id
1 'polypeptide(L)'
;MNKSELFKAAHKLAKSVIKAGDNYRVTFGAAIKAVKEGFVAVEKITVVLKAWNKKEGELRVYLNLEDSNDDLGYVLIEGKKLNYSKVEFAYVERLKAAVATKLAKLQAKNPKYSEKSVMDFAALSI
;
A
#
# COMPACT_ATOMS: atom_id res chain seq x y z
N MET A 1 18.76 8.88 8.05
CA MET A 1 18.16 9.72 9.12
C MET A 1 19.21 10.09 10.15
N ASN A 2 19.47 11.38 10.34
CA ASN A 2 20.37 11.88 11.38
C ASN A 2 19.66 11.92 12.77
N LYS A 3 20.42 12.16 13.85
CA LYS A 3 19.90 12.15 15.23
C LYS A 3 18.78 13.19 15.45
N SER A 4 18.88 14.35 14.80
CA SER A 4 17.87 15.42 14.89
C SER A 4 16.57 15.03 14.21
N GLU A 5 16.65 14.44 13.01
CA GLU A 5 15.51 13.91 12.26
C GLU A 5 14.82 12.76 13.00
N LEU A 6 15.59 11.86 13.61
CA LEU A 6 15.05 10.77 14.44
C LEU A 6 14.20 11.30 15.58
N PHE A 7 14.69 12.30 16.33
CA PHE A 7 13.92 12.87 17.42
C PHE A 7 12.71 13.68 16.95
N LYS A 8 12.81 14.39 15.82
CA LYS A 8 11.67 15.09 15.22
C LYS A 8 10.56 14.12 14.81
N ALA A 9 10.91 13.02 14.14
CA ALA A 9 9.96 11.99 13.73
C ALA A 9 9.33 11.28 14.95
N ALA A 10 10.14 10.91 15.95
CA ALA A 10 9.65 10.30 17.19
C ALA A 10 8.75 11.25 17.99
N HIS A 11 9.04 12.55 18.00
CA HIS A 11 8.23 13.57 18.69
C HIS A 11 6.85 13.70 18.04
N LYS A 12 6.82 13.76 16.70
CA LYS A 12 5.58 13.80 15.92
C LYS A 12 4.74 12.55 16.17
N LEU A 13 5.36 11.37 16.14
CA LEU A 13 4.69 10.09 16.39
C LEU A 13 4.14 10.03 17.82
N ALA A 14 4.95 10.36 18.83
CA ALA A 14 4.53 10.35 20.23
C ALA A 14 3.31 11.24 20.47
N LYS A 15 3.29 12.46 19.91
CA LYS A 15 2.13 13.37 20.00
C LYS A 15 0.87 12.83 19.35
N SER A 16 1.00 12.02 18.29
CA SER A 16 -0.16 11.47 17.59
C SER A 16 -0.82 10.29 18.31
N VAL A 17 -0.08 9.60 19.20
CA VAL A 17 -0.55 8.37 19.85
C VAL A 17 -0.78 8.52 21.35
N ILE A 18 -0.19 9.53 21.98
CA ILE A 18 -0.31 9.77 23.43
C ILE A 18 -1.75 10.18 23.80
N LYS A 19 -2.31 9.54 24.83
CA LYS A 19 -3.64 9.83 25.37
C LYS A 19 -3.54 10.50 26.74
N ALA A 20 -4.64 11.09 27.20
CA ALA A 20 -4.72 11.63 28.54
C ALA A 20 -4.48 10.53 29.59
N GLY A 21 -3.50 10.73 30.47
CA GLY A 21 -3.06 9.73 31.46
C GLY A 21 -1.77 8.99 31.10
N ASP A 22 -1.30 9.08 29.85
CA ASP A 22 -0.05 8.43 29.44
C ASP A 22 1.19 9.22 29.86
N ASN A 23 2.28 8.50 30.16
CA ASN A 23 3.58 9.12 30.43
C ASN A 23 4.33 9.41 29.12
N TYR A 24 4.47 10.70 28.80
CA TYR A 24 5.12 11.15 27.57
C TYR A 24 6.54 10.59 27.38
N ARG A 25 7.35 10.44 28.44
CA ARG A 25 8.73 9.93 28.31
C ARG A 25 8.75 8.48 27.84
N VAL A 26 7.82 7.67 28.34
CA VAL A 26 7.69 6.26 27.95
C VAL A 26 7.21 6.16 26.51
N THR A 27 6.17 6.93 26.14
CA THR A 27 5.64 6.96 24.77
C THR A 27 6.67 7.48 23.76
N PHE A 28 7.45 8.50 24.13
CA PHE A 28 8.53 9.02 23.28
C PHE A 28 9.68 8.03 23.12
N GLY A 29 10.09 7.32 24.19
CA GLY A 29 11.08 6.25 24.11
C GLY A 29 10.64 5.12 23.17
N ALA A 30 9.38 4.70 23.28
CA ALA A 30 8.78 3.72 22.36
C ALA A 30 8.73 4.24 20.92
N ALA A 31 8.39 5.52 20.71
CA ALA A 31 8.38 6.16 19.40
C ALA A 31 9.78 6.25 18.77
N ILE A 32 10.85 6.50 19.55
CA ILE A 32 12.23 6.47 19.04
C ILE A 32 12.58 5.06 18.56
N LYS A 33 12.27 4.03 19.35
CA LYS A 33 12.53 2.64 18.98
C LYS A 33 11.80 2.27 17.69
N ALA A 34 10.51 2.61 17.62
CA ALA A 34 9.69 2.41 16.44
C ALA A 34 10.27 3.12 15.21
N VAL A 35 10.55 4.42 15.30
CA VAL A 35 11.10 5.20 14.18
C VAL A 35 12.48 4.68 13.74
N LYS A 36 13.32 4.26 14.68
CA LYS A 36 14.64 3.66 14.39
C LYS A 36 14.53 2.28 13.74
N GLU A 37 13.54 1.48 14.12
CA GLU A 37 13.25 0.15 13.56
C GLU A 37 12.45 0.22 12.25
N GLY A 38 12.22 1.42 11.70
CA GLY A 38 11.51 1.60 10.43
C GLY A 38 9.99 1.65 10.53
N PHE A 39 9.43 1.73 11.74
CA PHE A 39 8.00 1.94 12.00
C PHE A 39 7.54 3.38 11.73
N VAL A 40 8.33 4.18 11.00
CA VAL A 40 7.92 5.52 10.58
C VAL A 40 6.82 5.36 9.56
N ALA A 41 5.69 6.00 9.85
CA ALA A 41 4.51 6.14 8.99
C ALA A 41 4.75 5.68 7.56
N VAL A 42 4.43 4.40 7.34
CA VAL A 42 3.80 3.84 6.14
C VAL A 42 3.63 4.93 5.08
N GLU A 43 4.68 5.17 4.30
CA GLU A 43 4.69 6.23 3.30
C GLU A 43 3.52 5.92 2.38
N LYS A 44 2.53 6.83 2.34
CA LYS A 44 1.35 6.65 1.50
C LYS A 44 1.83 6.83 0.08
N ILE A 45 1.94 5.73 -0.64
CA ILE A 45 2.25 5.77 -2.06
C ILE A 45 0.94 5.63 -2.81
N THR A 46 0.72 6.49 -3.80
CA THR A 46 -0.36 6.29 -4.74
C THR A 46 0.15 5.44 -5.87
N VAL A 47 -0.53 4.32 -6.10
CA VAL A 47 -0.25 3.39 -7.18
C VAL A 47 -1.29 3.57 -8.26
N VAL A 48 -0.83 3.92 -9.47
CA VAL A 48 -1.64 3.97 -10.68
C VAL A 48 -1.63 2.59 -11.32
N LEU A 49 -2.82 2.09 -11.67
CA LEU A 49 -2.98 0.78 -12.27
C LEU A 49 -3.17 0.92 -13.78
N LYS A 50 -2.23 0.38 -14.56
CA LYS A 50 -2.32 0.38 -16.03
C LYS A 50 -2.60 -1.03 -16.55
N ALA A 51 -3.79 -1.22 -17.10
CA ALA A 51 -4.23 -2.50 -17.63
C ALA A 51 -3.73 -2.70 -19.08
N TRP A 52 -3.19 -3.89 -19.36
CA TRP A 52 -2.78 -4.33 -20.68
C TRP A 52 -3.35 -5.72 -20.97
N ASN A 53 -4.12 -5.82 -22.05
CA ASN A 53 -4.69 -7.08 -22.52
C ASN A 53 -3.59 -7.89 -23.22
N LYS A 54 -3.17 -8.99 -22.59
CA LYS A 54 -2.10 -9.85 -23.13
C LYS A 54 -2.67 -10.86 -24.11
N LYS A 55 -3.77 -11.54 -23.74
CA LYS A 55 -4.53 -12.51 -24.55
C LYS A 55 -5.98 -12.54 -24.07
N GLU A 56 -6.88 -13.15 -24.83
CA GLU A 56 -8.29 -13.29 -24.45
C GLU A 56 -8.40 -14.05 -23.10
N GLY A 57 -8.81 -13.32 -22.05
CA GLY A 57 -8.91 -13.87 -20.69
C GLY A 57 -7.69 -13.67 -19.78
N GLU A 58 -6.56 -13.19 -20.30
CA GLU A 58 -5.37 -12.81 -19.52
C GLU A 58 -5.21 -11.28 -19.47
N LEU A 59 -5.36 -10.70 -18.28
CA LEU A 59 -5.10 -9.28 -18.04
C LEU A 59 -3.79 -9.10 -17.27
N ARG A 60 -2.94 -8.18 -17.71
CA ARG A 60 -1.80 -7.70 -16.93
C ARG A 60 -2.07 -6.29 -16.43
N VAL A 61 -1.90 -6.05 -15.15
CA VAL A 61 -2.07 -4.73 -14.53
C VAL A 61 -0.73 -4.28 -13.96
N TYR A 62 -0.12 -3.26 -14.54
CA TYR A 62 1.11 -2.66 -14.02
C TYR A 62 0.80 -1.79 -12.80
N LEU A 63 1.71 -1.84 -11.82
CA LEU A 63 1.67 -1.08 -10.59
C LEU A 63 2.72 0.02 -10.69
N ASN A 64 2.30 1.26 -10.94
CA ASN A 64 3.23 2.37 -11.14
C ASN A 64 3.04 3.37 -10.01
N LEU A 65 4.13 3.97 -9.54
CA LEU A 65 4.01 5.14 -8.67
C LEU A 65 3.36 6.30 -9.45
N GLU A 66 2.52 7.10 -8.80
CA GLU A 66 1.86 8.24 -9.46
C GLU A 66 2.87 9.30 -9.91
N ASP A 67 3.87 9.59 -9.08
CA ASP A 67 4.86 10.64 -9.30
C ASP A 67 6.19 10.13 -9.88
N SER A 68 6.28 8.84 -10.22
CA SER A 68 7.46 8.24 -10.85
C SER A 68 7.06 7.24 -11.92
N ASN A 69 7.82 7.17 -13.02
CA ASN A 69 7.68 6.08 -13.99
C ASN A 69 8.27 4.75 -13.47
N ASP A 70 8.68 4.69 -12.20
CA ASP A 70 9.15 3.46 -11.57
C ASP A 70 8.01 2.45 -11.46
N ASP A 71 8.25 1.29 -12.07
CA ASP A 71 7.37 0.14 -12.00
C ASP A 71 7.60 -0.60 -10.67
N LEU A 72 6.57 -0.63 -9.82
CA LEU A 72 6.56 -1.41 -8.58
C LEU A 72 6.31 -2.89 -8.83
N GLY A 73 5.99 -3.28 -10.07
CA GLY A 73 5.68 -4.65 -10.48
C GLY A 73 4.38 -4.75 -11.27
N TYR A 74 3.84 -5.96 -11.39
CA TYR A 74 2.55 -6.17 -12.04
C TYR A 74 1.75 -7.31 -11.43
N VAL A 75 0.44 -7.25 -11.62
CA VAL A 75 -0.51 -8.29 -11.30
C VAL A 75 -0.98 -8.95 -12.59
N LEU A 76 -0.86 -10.27 -12.68
CA LEU A 76 -1.45 -11.09 -13.71
C LEU A 76 -2.79 -11.61 -13.20
N ILE A 77 -3.83 -11.40 -13.99
CA ILE A 77 -5.18 -11.89 -13.72
C ILE A 77 -5.49 -13.00 -14.72
N GLU A 78 -5.64 -14.21 -14.19
CA GLU A 78 -5.96 -15.44 -14.93
C GLU A 78 -7.25 -16.03 -14.36
N GLY A 79 -8.40 -15.53 -14.83
CA GLY A 79 -9.72 -16.01 -14.39
C GLY A 79 -10.14 -15.57 -12.98
N LYS A 80 -9.86 -16.42 -11.98
CA LYS A 80 -10.12 -16.18 -10.52
C LYS A 80 -8.82 -16.17 -9.70
N LYS A 81 -7.68 -16.03 -10.38
CA LYS A 81 -6.35 -16.13 -9.80
C LYS A 81 -5.60 -14.81 -10.03
N LEU A 82 -5.17 -14.22 -8.93
CA LEU A 82 -4.30 -13.05 -8.90
C LEU A 82 -2.86 -13.51 -8.66
N ASN A 83 -2.01 -13.34 -9.67
CA ASN A 83 -0.59 -13.67 -9.60
C ASN A 83 0.23 -12.38 -9.54
N TYR A 84 0.84 -12.11 -8.37
CA TYR A 84 1.72 -10.97 -8.18
C TYR A 84 3.12 -11.33 -8.65
N SER A 85 3.69 -10.52 -9.55
CA SER A 85 5.01 -10.80 -10.12
C SER A 85 5.84 -9.53 -10.21
N LYS A 86 7.15 -9.67 -9.91
CA LYS A 86 8.12 -8.57 -9.82
C LYS A 86 7.65 -7.42 -8.92
N VAL A 87 6.81 -7.73 -7.92
CA VAL A 87 6.34 -6.74 -6.97
C VAL A 87 7.44 -6.47 -5.96
N GLU A 88 7.82 -5.21 -5.79
CA GLU A 88 8.86 -4.82 -4.85
C GLU A 88 8.53 -5.24 -3.41
N PHE A 89 9.47 -5.95 -2.77
CA PHE A 89 9.24 -6.67 -1.52
C PHE A 89 8.66 -5.80 -0.39
N ALA A 90 9.06 -4.53 -0.35
CA ALA A 90 8.58 -3.56 0.64
C ALA A 90 7.07 -3.27 0.54
N TYR A 91 6.44 -3.50 -0.61
CA TYR A 91 5.06 -3.11 -0.89
C TYR A 91 4.10 -4.28 -1.14
N VAL A 92 4.62 -5.51 -1.32
CA VAL A 92 3.82 -6.71 -1.70
C VAL A 92 2.58 -6.91 -0.84
N GLU A 93 2.71 -6.92 0.48
CA GLU A 93 1.60 -7.24 1.39
C GLU A 93 0.56 -6.13 1.45
N ARG A 94 1.01 -4.85 1.40
CA ARG A 94 0.11 -3.68 1.33
C ARG A 94 -0.66 -3.64 0.02
N LEU A 95 0.00 -3.95 -1.10
CA LEU A 95 -0.62 -4.07 -2.42
C LEU A 95 -1.68 -5.18 -2.45
N LYS A 96 -1.34 -6.38 -1.96
CA LYS A 96 -2.29 -7.50 -1.87
C LYS A 96 -3.54 -7.12 -1.09
N ALA A 97 -3.35 -6.54 0.10
CA ALA A 97 -4.45 -6.14 0.96
C ALA A 97 -5.36 -5.08 0.30
N ALA A 98 -4.76 -4.08 -0.34
CA ALA A 98 -5.51 -3.00 -0.97
C ALA A 98 -6.26 -3.44 -2.25
N VAL A 99 -5.64 -4.29 -3.09
CA VAL A 99 -6.29 -4.89 -4.26
C VAL A 99 -7.46 -5.77 -3.83
N ALA A 100 -7.24 -6.65 -2.84
CA ALA A 100 -8.30 -7.51 -2.31
C ALA A 100 -9.48 -6.71 -1.73
N THR A 101 -9.18 -5.65 -0.96
CA THR A 101 -10.21 -4.78 -0.36
C THR A 101 -11.06 -4.09 -1.44
N LYS A 102 -10.44 -3.60 -2.52
CA LYS A 102 -11.16 -2.88 -3.56
C LYS A 102 -11.91 -3.84 -4.49
N LEU A 103 -11.38 -5.03 -4.77
CA LEU A 103 -12.10 -6.10 -5.46
C LEU A 103 -13.37 -6.50 -4.69
N ALA A 104 -13.27 -6.71 -3.38
CA ALA A 104 -14.43 -7.03 -2.53
C ALA A 104 -15.51 -5.93 -2.58
N LYS A 105 -15.11 -4.64 -2.55
CA LYS A 105 -16.03 -3.51 -2.67
C LYS A 105 -16.75 -3.47 -4.02
N LEU A 106 -16.06 -3.81 -5.10
CA LEU A 106 -16.66 -3.85 -6.44
C LEU A 106 -17.62 -5.04 -6.60
N GLN A 107 -17.24 -6.20 -6.08
CA GLN A 107 -18.10 -7.38 -6.03
C GLN A 107 -19.37 -7.17 -5.20
N ALA A 108 -19.28 -6.43 -4.10
CA ALA A 108 -20.45 -6.07 -3.28
C ALA A 108 -21.42 -5.13 -4.02
N LYS A 109 -20.91 -4.23 -4.88
CA LYS A 109 -21.75 -3.32 -5.69
C LYS A 109 -22.37 -3.99 -6.91
N ASN A 110 -21.69 -5.00 -7.46
CA ASN A 110 -22.21 -5.78 -8.56
C ASN A 110 -21.62 -7.19 -8.49
N PRO A 111 -22.41 -8.21 -8.14
CA PRO A 111 -21.91 -9.58 -7.97
C PRO A 111 -21.38 -10.20 -9.28
N LYS A 112 -21.67 -9.59 -10.44
CA LYS A 112 -21.09 -9.97 -11.74
C LYS A 112 -19.75 -9.29 -12.03
N TYR A 113 -19.21 -8.46 -11.12
CA TYR A 113 -17.82 -8.00 -11.21
C TYR A 113 -16.89 -9.21 -11.04
N SER A 114 -16.55 -9.78 -12.20
CA SER A 114 -15.46 -10.72 -12.31
C SER A 114 -14.12 -9.97 -12.16
N GLU A 115 -13.03 -10.69 -11.89
CA GLU A 115 -11.68 -10.11 -11.90
C GLU A 115 -11.33 -9.43 -13.24
N LYS A 116 -12.09 -9.69 -14.30
CA LYS A 116 -12.01 -9.04 -15.62
C LYS A 116 -12.47 -7.58 -15.61
N SER A 117 -13.30 -7.17 -14.64
CA SER A 117 -13.91 -5.83 -14.51
C SER A 117 -13.05 -4.85 -13.69
N VAL A 118 -11.83 -5.26 -13.30
CA VAL A 118 -10.84 -4.51 -12.50
C VAL A 118 -10.24 -3.31 -13.27
N MET A 119 -10.83 -2.90 -14.40
CA MET A 119 -10.37 -1.77 -15.22
C MET A 119 -10.77 -0.38 -14.68
N ASP A 120 -11.65 -0.28 -13.68
CA ASP A 120 -12.01 0.99 -13.01
C ASP A 120 -11.10 1.34 -11.82
N PHE A 121 -9.87 0.84 -11.79
CA PHE A 121 -8.90 1.14 -10.76
C PHE A 121 -8.02 2.34 -11.14
N ALA A 122 -8.61 3.54 -11.20
CA ALA A 122 -7.88 4.75 -11.58
C ALA A 122 -6.68 5.07 -10.65
N ALA A 123 -6.77 4.72 -9.35
CA ALA A 123 -5.69 4.88 -8.38
C ALA A 123 -5.93 4.03 -7.12
N LEU A 124 -4.85 3.61 -6.46
CA LEU A 124 -4.84 2.89 -5.19
C LEU A 124 -3.81 3.54 -4.25
N SER A 125 -4.25 4.28 -3.24
CA SER A 125 -3.34 4.73 -2.18
C SER A 125 -3.13 3.59 -1.20
N ILE A 126 -1.88 3.19 -0.99
CA ILE A 126 -1.49 2.09 -0.10
C ILE A 126 -0.52 2.52 0.97
#